data_AF-A0A9D1QMC6-F1
#
_entry.id   AF-A0A9D1QMC6-F1
#
_cell.length_a   1.000
_cell.length_b   1.000
_cell.length_c   1.000
_cell.angle_alpha   90.00
_cell.angle_beta   90.00
_cell.angle_gamma   90.00
#
_symmetry.space_group_name_H-M   'P 1'
#
loop_
_entity.id
_entity.type
_entity.pdbx_description
1 polymer ?
#
loop_
_entity_poly.entity_id
_entity_poly.type
_entity_poly.pdbx_seq_one_letter_code
_entity_poly.pdbx_strand_id
1 'polypeptide(L)'
;TTTSASKAKQECRRSRCATPAKTEYSCTRGSFCAVCTIWGGSLDALGLTPFFTALTFGDEVPRSKPCPDIYLEGAKRLKVPPKECLVLEDSHNGIRAAHAAGMIPVMIPDLVPPTDEIRGLCFRILPSLTEIPSLLRTAFSISPFSFEKTHKTAINGA
;
A
#
# COMPACT_ATOMS: atom_id res chain seq x y z
N THR A 1 33.56 -10.02 41.79
CA THR A 1 33.44 -10.25 40.34
C THR A 1 32.03 -10.71 40.04
N THR A 2 31.18 -9.78 39.64
CA THR A 2 29.86 -10.08 39.08
C THR A 2 29.52 -8.95 38.12
N THR A 3 29.38 -9.34 36.86
CA THR A 3 29.47 -8.50 35.68
C THR A 3 28.20 -7.68 35.46
N SER A 4 28.42 -6.50 34.90
CA SER A 4 27.56 -5.35 34.60
C SER A 4 26.30 -5.58 33.73
N ALA A 5 25.54 -6.67 33.91
CA ALA A 5 24.37 -6.97 33.09
C ALA A 5 22.99 -6.71 33.76
N SER A 6 22.93 -6.40 35.06
CA SER A 6 21.65 -6.32 35.79
C SER A 6 21.12 -4.91 36.10
N LYS A 7 21.88 -3.84 35.82
CA LYS A 7 21.40 -2.44 35.99
C LYS A 7 20.75 -1.85 34.73
N ALA A 8 21.01 -2.39 33.54
CA ALA A 8 20.46 -1.85 32.28
C ALA A 8 18.96 -2.13 32.05
N LYS A 9 18.35 -3.07 32.80
CA LYS A 9 16.94 -3.45 32.63
C LYS A 9 15.94 -2.62 33.45
N GLN A 10 16.40 -1.79 34.39
CA GLN A 10 15.51 -1.04 35.29
C GLN A 10 15.44 0.46 35.00
N GLU A 11 16.34 0.99 34.18
CA GLU A 11 16.42 2.43 33.88
C GLU A 11 15.71 2.83 32.58
N CYS A 12 15.41 1.87 31.69
CA CYS A 12 14.60 2.09 30.47
C CYS A 12 13.07 2.09 30.75
N ARG A 13 12.66 2.47 31.96
CA ARG A 13 11.24 2.58 32.37
C ARG A 13 10.79 4.00 32.71
N ARG A 14 11.64 5.02 32.52
CA ARG A 14 11.33 6.41 32.89
C ARG A 14 11.71 7.50 31.88
N SER A 15 12.30 7.20 30.73
CA SER A 15 12.30 8.14 29.62
C SER A 15 10.97 8.01 28.89
N ARG A 16 10.03 8.92 29.18
CA ARG A 16 8.90 9.20 28.28
C ARG A 16 9.52 9.61 26.94
N CYS A 17 9.68 8.64 26.03
CA CYS A 17 9.78 8.93 24.61
C CYS A 17 8.54 9.76 24.31
N ALA A 18 8.75 11.05 24.03
CA ALA A 18 7.74 11.86 23.41
C ALA A 18 7.46 11.18 22.06
N THR A 19 6.40 10.37 22.01
CA THR A 19 5.81 9.95 20.74
C THR A 19 5.49 11.23 19.98
N PRO A 20 6.06 11.45 18.79
CA PRO A 20 5.65 12.60 17.99
C PRO A 20 4.13 12.53 17.80
N ALA A 21 3.48 13.68 17.93
CA ALA A 21 2.03 13.79 17.81
C ALA A 21 1.55 13.02 16.58
N LYS A 22 0.63 12.07 16.79
CA LYS A 22 -0.01 11.28 15.74
C LYS A 22 -0.62 12.24 14.73
N THR A 23 0.03 12.41 13.58
CA THR A 23 -0.58 13.09 12.45
C THR A 23 -1.50 12.06 11.80
N GLU A 24 -2.78 12.10 12.16
CA GLU A 24 -3.81 11.31 11.48
C GLU A 24 -4.03 11.95 10.11
N TYR A 25 -3.76 11.18 9.06
CA TYR A 25 -4.04 11.56 7.69
C TYR A 25 -5.35 10.90 7.28
N SER A 26 -6.37 11.68 6.91
CA SER A 26 -7.62 11.14 6.36
C SER A 26 -7.69 11.42 4.86
N CYS A 27 -7.95 10.38 4.06
CA CYS A 27 -8.18 10.49 2.62
C CYS A 27 -9.61 11.01 2.39
N THR A 28 -9.78 12.30 2.12
CA THR A 28 -11.10 12.94 2.10
C THR A 28 -11.80 12.93 0.73
N ARG A 29 -11.17 12.47 -0.36
CA ARG A 29 -11.83 12.39 -1.70
C ARG A 29 -11.45 11.13 -2.52
N GLY A 30 -12.34 10.13 -2.50
CA GLY A 30 -12.85 9.47 -3.72
C GLY A 30 -12.05 8.34 -4.40
N SER A 31 -10.86 7.95 -3.94
CA SER A 31 -10.17 6.76 -4.48
C SER A 31 -9.98 5.71 -3.40
N PHE A 32 -10.74 4.61 -3.51
CA PHE A 32 -10.57 3.45 -2.63
C PHE A 32 -9.26 2.75 -2.97
N CYS A 33 -8.41 2.54 -1.97
CA CYS A 33 -7.08 1.95 -2.15
C CYS A 33 -6.99 0.61 -1.40
N ALA A 34 -6.43 -0.41 -2.03
CA ALA A 34 -6.12 -1.68 -1.38
C ALA A 34 -4.65 -2.05 -1.52
N VAL A 35 -4.10 -2.73 -0.51
CA VAL A 35 -2.85 -3.51 -0.66
C VAL A 35 -3.20 -4.95 -0.94
N CYS A 36 -2.57 -5.52 -1.97
CA CYS A 36 -2.65 -6.92 -2.34
C CYS A 36 -1.24 -7.51 -2.29
N THR A 37 -0.84 -8.06 -1.14
CA THR A 37 0.52 -8.58 -0.92
C THR A 37 0.52 -10.02 -0.44
N ILE A 38 1.58 -10.76 -0.70
CA ILE A 38 1.72 -12.15 -0.28
C ILE A 38 1.95 -12.33 1.23
N TRP A 39 2.40 -11.28 1.95
CA TRP A 39 2.73 -11.35 3.39
C TRP A 39 2.22 -10.12 4.15
N GLY A 40 1.43 -10.32 5.21
CA GLY A 40 0.81 -9.24 5.98
C GLY A 40 1.67 -8.59 7.06
N GLY A 41 2.81 -9.19 7.43
CA GLY A 41 3.57 -8.81 8.64
C GLY A 41 4.30 -7.45 8.63
N SER A 42 4.16 -6.61 7.60
CA SER A 42 4.98 -5.41 7.41
C SER A 42 4.24 -4.08 7.57
N LEU A 43 2.94 -4.01 7.30
CA LEU A 43 2.22 -2.73 7.21
C LEU A 43 1.96 -2.08 8.58
N ASP A 44 1.62 -2.88 9.59
CA ASP A 44 1.36 -2.39 10.94
C ASP A 44 2.62 -1.82 11.59
N ALA A 45 3.77 -2.48 11.39
CA ALA A 45 5.06 -2.04 11.91
C ALA A 45 5.50 -0.69 11.32
N LEU A 46 5.09 -0.39 10.08
CA LEU A 46 5.36 0.87 9.40
C LEU A 46 4.26 1.93 9.64
N GLY A 47 3.18 1.58 10.33
CA GLY A 47 2.04 2.48 10.58
C GLY A 47 1.26 2.85 9.32
N LEU A 48 1.29 2.00 8.28
CA LEU A 48 0.70 2.28 6.98
C LEU A 48 -0.73 1.74 6.82
N THR A 49 -1.17 0.84 7.69
CA THR A 49 -2.53 0.26 7.69
C THR A 49 -3.66 1.29 7.56
N PRO A 50 -3.63 2.46 8.25
CA PRO A 50 -4.71 3.44 8.16
C PRO A 50 -4.89 4.10 6.78
N PHE A 51 -3.91 3.98 5.87
CA PHE A 51 -3.99 4.58 4.53
C PHE A 51 -4.75 3.71 3.52
N PHE A 52 -5.10 2.48 3.89
CA PHE A 52 -5.76 1.52 2.99
C PHE A 52 -7.20 1.26 3.42
N THR A 53 -8.11 1.24 2.44
CA THR A 53 -9.52 0.91 2.67
C THR A 53 -9.70 -0.59 2.87
N ALA A 54 -8.91 -1.39 2.15
CA ALA A 54 -8.92 -2.84 2.27
C ALA A 54 -7.50 -3.40 2.19
N LEU A 55 -7.28 -4.52 2.84
CA LEU A 55 -6.06 -5.31 2.73
C LEU A 55 -6.47 -6.69 2.24
N THR A 56 -5.70 -7.29 1.33
CA THR A 56 -5.86 -8.68 0.91
C THR A 56 -4.49 -9.33 0.93
N PHE A 57 -4.40 -10.48 1.60
CA PHE A 57 -3.14 -11.19 1.74
C PHE A 57 -3.13 -12.49 0.93
N GLY A 58 -1.93 -12.94 0.54
CA GLY A 58 -1.77 -14.09 -0.36
C GLY A 58 -2.24 -15.42 0.23
N ASP A 59 -2.26 -15.55 1.55
CA ASP A 59 -2.79 -16.68 2.31
C ASP A 59 -4.33 -16.68 2.40
N GLU A 60 -4.97 -15.56 2.06
CA GLU A 60 -6.43 -15.43 2.02
C GLU A 60 -7.03 -15.83 0.67
N VAL A 61 -6.20 -16.19 -0.32
CA VAL A 61 -6.65 -16.56 -1.67
C VAL A 61 -6.18 -17.96 -2.09
N PRO A 62 -6.96 -18.69 -2.91
CA PRO A 62 -6.66 -20.08 -3.25
C PRO A 62 -5.38 -20.24 -4.07
N ARG A 63 -5.06 -19.27 -4.93
CA ARG A 63 -3.93 -19.33 -5.85
C ARG A 63 -3.14 -18.04 -5.81
N SER A 64 -1.82 -18.16 -5.66
CA SER A 64 -0.90 -17.03 -5.74
C SER A 64 -0.71 -16.53 -7.18
N LYS A 65 -0.14 -15.34 -7.30
CA LYS A 65 0.32 -14.77 -8.58
C LYS A 65 1.18 -15.83 -9.33
N PRO A 66 0.99 -16.03 -10.64
CA PRO A 66 0.31 -15.15 -11.59
C PRO A 66 -1.22 -15.34 -11.71
N CYS A 67 -1.86 -16.13 -10.84
CA CYS A 67 -3.31 -16.19 -10.81
C CYS A 67 -3.91 -14.85 -10.33
N PRO A 68 -5.09 -14.42 -10.85
CA PRO A 68 -5.66 -13.11 -10.59
C PRO A 68 -6.34 -12.99 -9.21
N ASP A 69 -6.45 -14.10 -8.47
CA ASP A 69 -7.29 -14.28 -7.28
C ASP A 69 -7.10 -13.17 -6.24
N ILE A 70 -5.85 -12.77 -5.96
CA ILE A 70 -5.55 -11.70 -4.98
C ILE A 70 -6.10 -10.33 -5.39
N TYR A 71 -6.04 -10.00 -6.68
CA TYR A 71 -6.56 -8.73 -7.18
C TYR A 71 -8.08 -8.73 -7.27
N LEU A 72 -8.68 -9.84 -7.70
CA LEU A 72 -10.13 -9.99 -7.74
C LEU A 72 -10.76 -9.89 -6.34
N GLU A 73 -10.13 -10.50 -5.33
CA GLU A 73 -10.56 -10.36 -3.94
C GLU A 73 -10.37 -8.92 -3.43
N GLY A 74 -9.24 -8.26 -3.76
CA GLY A 74 -9.02 -6.85 -3.46
C GLY A 74 -10.13 -5.93 -4.03
N ALA A 75 -10.45 -6.08 -5.32
CA ALA A 75 -11.52 -5.33 -5.99
C ALA A 75 -12.89 -5.59 -5.35
N LYS A 76 -13.19 -6.85 -5.00
CA LYS A 76 -14.42 -7.23 -4.30
C LYS A 76 -14.53 -6.57 -2.92
N ARG A 77 -13.44 -6.52 -2.13
CA ARG A 77 -13.41 -5.83 -0.83
C ARG A 77 -13.61 -4.33 -0.96
N LEU A 78 -13.03 -3.72 -2.00
CA LEU A 78 -13.24 -2.31 -2.33
C LEU A 78 -14.62 -2.03 -2.94
N LYS A 79 -15.33 -3.06 -3.39
CA LYS A 79 -16.59 -2.97 -4.15
C LYS A 79 -16.43 -2.14 -5.43
N VAL A 80 -15.29 -2.29 -6.10
CA VAL A 80 -14.95 -1.60 -7.36
C VAL A 80 -14.86 -2.64 -8.50
N PRO A 81 -15.37 -2.36 -9.71
CA PRO A 81 -15.19 -3.25 -10.85
C PRO A 81 -13.70 -3.41 -11.22
N PRO A 82 -13.20 -4.61 -11.56
CA PRO A 82 -11.78 -4.81 -11.88
C PRO A 82 -11.24 -3.89 -12.98
N LYS A 83 -12.03 -3.62 -14.02
CA LYS A 83 -11.68 -2.69 -15.11
C LYS A 83 -11.42 -1.24 -14.68
N GLU A 84 -11.87 -0.86 -13.48
CA GLU A 84 -11.67 0.46 -12.88
C GLU A 84 -10.52 0.46 -11.84
N CYS A 85 -9.85 -0.69 -11.65
CA CYS A 85 -8.72 -0.82 -10.75
C CYS A 85 -7.39 -0.59 -11.47
N LEU A 86 -6.61 0.38 -10.98
CA LEU A 86 -5.21 0.56 -11.34
C LEU A 86 -4.33 -0.28 -10.40
N VAL A 87 -3.49 -1.14 -10.94
CA VAL A 87 -2.56 -1.97 -10.15
C VAL A 87 -1.15 -1.47 -10.33
N LEU A 88 -0.48 -1.14 -9.22
CA LEU A 88 0.94 -0.78 -9.20
C LEU A 88 1.75 -2.01 -8.79
N GLU A 89 2.71 -2.44 -9.62
CA GLU A 89 3.45 -3.68 -9.44
C GLU A 89 4.90 -3.59 -9.89
N ASP A 90 5.79 -4.31 -9.22
CA ASP A 90 7.22 -4.40 -9.55
C ASP A 90 7.60 -5.78 -10.13
N SER A 91 6.72 -6.78 -9.99
CA SER A 91 6.97 -8.16 -10.36
C SER A 91 6.26 -8.60 -11.65
N HIS A 92 6.91 -9.45 -12.44
CA HIS A 92 6.30 -10.04 -13.65
C HIS A 92 5.03 -10.85 -13.34
N ASN A 93 5.04 -11.62 -12.25
CA ASN A 93 3.88 -12.41 -11.85
C ASN A 93 2.72 -11.52 -11.39
N GLY A 94 3.02 -10.39 -10.74
CA GLY A 94 2.02 -9.38 -10.40
C GLY A 94 1.37 -8.76 -11.63
N ILE A 95 2.17 -8.35 -12.62
CA ILE A 95 1.65 -7.82 -13.89
C ILE A 95 0.76 -8.84 -14.61
N ARG A 96 1.18 -10.10 -14.71
CA ARG A 96 0.35 -11.16 -15.32
C ARG A 96 -0.97 -11.34 -14.58
N ALA A 97 -0.94 -11.37 -13.25
CA ALA A 97 -2.13 -11.51 -12.44
C ALA A 97 -3.08 -10.30 -12.58
N ALA A 98 -2.54 -9.07 -12.61
CA ALA A 98 -3.32 -7.85 -12.80
C ALA A 98 -3.99 -7.81 -14.19
N HIS A 99 -3.24 -8.14 -15.24
CA HIS A 99 -3.77 -8.23 -16.60
C HIS A 99 -4.84 -9.33 -16.70
N ALA A 100 -4.58 -10.51 -16.14
CA ALA A 100 -5.54 -11.62 -16.12
C ALA A 100 -6.82 -11.30 -15.33
N ALA A 101 -6.74 -10.42 -14.33
CA ALA A 101 -7.89 -9.90 -13.58
C ALA A 101 -8.73 -8.88 -14.38
N GLY A 102 -8.29 -8.47 -15.58
CA GLY A 102 -8.93 -7.42 -16.37
C GLY A 102 -8.76 -6.03 -15.78
N MET A 103 -7.69 -5.81 -15.02
CA MET A 103 -7.35 -4.51 -14.40
C MET A 103 -6.38 -3.72 -15.28
N ILE A 104 -5.97 -2.53 -14.83
CA ILE A 104 -5.03 -1.64 -15.53
C ILE A 104 -3.62 -1.78 -14.88
N PRO A 105 -2.68 -2.54 -15.46
CA PRO A 105 -1.39 -2.81 -14.83
C PRO A 105 -0.40 -1.68 -15.12
N VAL A 106 0.23 -1.14 -14.07
CA VAL A 106 1.35 -0.21 -14.16
C VAL A 106 2.56 -0.85 -13.49
N MET A 107 3.61 -1.07 -14.26
CA MET A 107 4.85 -1.60 -13.71
C MET A 107 5.76 -0.48 -13.19
N ILE A 108 6.31 -0.64 -12.00
CA ILE A 108 7.39 0.16 -11.44
C ILE A 108 8.55 -0.80 -11.12
N PRO A 109 9.48 -1.04 -12.07
CA PRO A 109 10.53 -2.04 -11.89
C PRO A 109 11.43 -1.72 -10.70
N ASP A 110 11.67 -2.70 -9.83
CA ASP A 110 12.69 -2.63 -8.77
C ASP A 110 13.94 -3.43 -9.18
N LEU A 111 13.92 -4.76 -9.01
CA LEU A 111 15.07 -5.62 -9.26
C LEU A 111 15.15 -6.17 -10.69
N VAL A 112 14.01 -6.39 -11.34
CA VAL A 112 13.94 -7.11 -12.62
C VAL A 112 13.31 -6.20 -13.69
N PRO A 113 14.01 -5.93 -14.80
CA PRO A 113 13.45 -5.13 -15.87
C PRO A 113 12.30 -5.86 -16.59
N PRO A 114 11.39 -5.13 -17.24
CA PRO A 114 10.31 -5.73 -18.03
C PRO A 114 10.86 -6.42 -19.30
N THR A 115 10.37 -7.63 -19.55
CA THR A 115 10.51 -8.32 -20.85
C THR A 115 9.51 -7.78 -21.87
N ASP A 116 9.64 -8.16 -23.14
CA ASP A 116 8.68 -7.76 -24.18
C ASP A 116 7.26 -8.26 -23.91
N GLU A 117 7.13 -9.47 -23.36
CA GLU A 117 5.85 -10.00 -22.90
C GLU A 117 5.24 -9.09 -21.82
N ILE A 118 6.00 -8.73 -20.78
CA ILE A 118 5.52 -7.84 -19.72
C ILE A 118 5.17 -6.45 -20.23
N ARG A 119 5.94 -5.90 -21.19
CA ARG A 119 5.62 -4.63 -21.86
C ARG A 119 4.26 -4.68 -22.56
N GLY A 120 3.95 -5.79 -23.22
CA GLY A 120 2.66 -6.01 -23.89
C GLY A 120 1.47 -6.08 -22.93
N LEU A 121 1.69 -6.47 -21.67
CA LEU A 121 0.63 -6.56 -20.66
C LEU A 121 0.42 -5.27 -19.86
N CYS A 122 1.41 -4.38 -19.83
CA CYS A 122 1.36 -3.15 -19.04
C CYS A 122 0.60 -2.04 -19.77
N PHE A 123 -0.25 -1.31 -19.04
CA PHE A 123 -0.74 -0.01 -19.49
C PHE A 123 0.39 1.03 -19.54
N ARG A 124 1.24 1.07 -18.50
CA ARG A 124 2.43 1.91 -18.43
C ARG A 124 3.54 1.23 -17.65
N ILE A 125 4.77 1.62 -17.94
CA ILE A 125 5.94 1.30 -17.14
C ILE A 125 6.54 2.62 -16.70
N LEU A 126 6.65 2.83 -15.39
CA LEU A 126 7.16 4.05 -14.80
C LEU A 126 8.48 3.75 -14.08
N PRO A 127 9.44 4.69 -14.09
CA PRO A 127 10.72 4.49 -13.41
C PRO A 127 10.60 4.59 -11.88
N SER A 128 9.51 5.13 -11.35
CA SER A 128 9.34 5.39 -9.91
C SER A 128 7.86 5.61 -9.55
N LEU A 129 7.51 5.30 -8.30
CA LEU A 129 6.20 5.63 -7.71
C LEU A 129 5.93 7.15 -7.67
N THR A 130 6.97 7.98 -7.73
CA THR A 130 6.84 9.45 -7.79
C THR A 130 6.14 9.96 -9.05
N GLU A 131 6.08 9.13 -10.10
CA GLU A 131 5.42 9.48 -11.36
C GLU A 131 3.90 9.26 -11.33
N ILE A 132 3.39 8.53 -10.34
CA ILE A 132 1.96 8.18 -10.24
C ILE A 132 1.04 9.41 -10.18
N PRO A 133 1.31 10.46 -9.40
CA PRO A 133 0.47 11.66 -9.40
C PRO A 133 0.37 12.30 -10.80
N SER A 134 1.43 12.25 -11.61
CA SER A 134 1.42 12.76 -12.98
C SER A 134 0.57 11.88 -13.90
N LEU A 135 0.71 10.56 -13.78
CA LEU A 135 -0.12 9.60 -14.51
C LEU A 135 -1.61 9.80 -14.21
N LEU A 136 -1.99 9.92 -12.94
CA LEU A 136 -3.40 10.09 -12.53
C LEU A 136 -4.03 11.37 -13.10
N ARG A 137 -3.27 12.47 -13.15
CA ARG A 137 -3.74 13.73 -13.73
C ARG A 137 -3.93 13.65 -15.25
N THR A 138 -3.00 13.00 -15.94
CA THR A 138 -2.94 13.02 -17.42
C THR A 138 -3.77 11.92 -18.06
N ALA A 139 -3.82 10.72 -17.49
CA ALA A 139 -4.49 9.57 -18.07
C ALA A 139 -5.92 9.35 -17.54
N PHE A 140 -6.25 9.85 -16.34
CA PHE A 140 -7.52 9.54 -15.67
C PHE A 140 -8.32 10.77 -15.21
N SER A 141 -7.85 11.98 -15.49
CA SER A 141 -8.48 13.25 -15.05
C SER A 141 -8.76 13.30 -13.53
N ILE A 142 -7.93 12.61 -12.73
CA ILE A 142 -8.05 12.61 -11.26
C ILE A 142 -7.19 13.76 -10.71
N SER A 143 -7.81 14.69 -9.97
CA SER A 143 -7.08 15.76 -9.26
C SER A 143 -6.25 15.15 -8.11
N PRO A 144 -5.06 15.68 -7.79
CA PRO A 144 -4.21 15.10 -6.75
C PRO A 144 -4.92 15.04 -5.39
N PHE A 145 -4.62 13.96 -4.65
CA PHE A 145 -4.98 13.77 -3.24
C PHE A 145 -4.74 15.06 -2.44
N SER A 146 -5.78 15.59 -1.79
CA SER A 146 -5.61 16.57 -0.72
C SER A 146 -5.49 15.80 0.59
N PHE A 147 -4.27 15.73 1.14
CA PHE A 147 -4.09 15.33 2.54
C PHE A 147 -4.48 16.51 3.42
N GLU A 148 -5.72 16.51 3.93
CA GLU A 148 -6.10 17.46 4.96
C GLU A 148 -5.56 17.00 6.31
N LYS A 149 -4.80 17.89 6.97
CA LYS A 149 -4.35 17.71 8.36
C LYS A 149 -5.57 17.84 9.26
N THR A 150 -6.16 16.74 9.68
CA THR A 150 -7.18 16.79 10.74
C THR A 150 -6.50 17.02 12.08
N HIS A 151 -6.51 18.26 12.55
CA HIS A 151 -6.22 18.56 13.95
C HIS A 151 -7.41 18.08 14.80
N LYS A 152 -7.29 16.92 15.45
CA LYS A 152 -8.16 16.60 16.59
C LYS A 152 -7.78 17.53 17.73
N THR A 153 -8.57 18.59 17.93
CA THR A 153 -8.58 19.30 19.20
C THR A 153 -8.99 18.29 20.26
N ALA A 154 -8.11 18.03 21.23
CA ALA A 154 -8.45 17.21 22.38
C ALA A 154 -9.65 17.85 23.07
N ILE A 155 -10.81 17.21 22.99
CA ILE A 155 -11.91 17.45 23.92
C ILE A 155 -11.42 16.97 25.29
N ASN A 156 -10.94 17.91 26.10
CA ASN A 156 -10.75 17.67 27.52
C ASN A 156 -12.16 17.44 28.10
N GLY A 157 -12.47 16.19 28.43
CA GLY A 157 -13.66 15.84 29.19
C GLY A 157 -13.61 16.54 30.54
N ALA A 158 -14.67 17.29 30.83
CA ALA A 158 -15.02 17.75 32.16
C ALA A 158 -15.63 16.61 32.97
#